data_AF-W9STI3-F1
#
_entry.id   AF-W9STI3-F1
#
_cell.length_a   1.000
_cell.length_b   1.000
_cell.length_c   1.000
_cell.angle_alpha   90.00
_cell.angle_beta   90.00
_cell.angle_gamma   90.00
#
_symmetry.space_group_name_H-M   'P 1'
#
loop_
_entity.id
_entity.type
_entity.pdbx_description
1 polymer ?
#
loop_
_entity_poly.entity_id
_entity_poly.type
_entity_poly.pdbx_seq_one_letter_code
_entity_poly.pdbx_strand_id
1 'polypeptide(L)'
;MASFFLTQPLILTTSIPKTSFRNKSPTPNNTSDHAKRKSKALSPGSSIFSCMASRDGNHDDQQNPTTNETHQSWELTRRNVMFGLGGLYGSMSTCWMPSEHPLSAIAAPIPPPDISTCHDVPKSGDAHDKVNCCPPEPTIIDYVPPPVTCLRVRRPAHMASCEYIAKYNKATELMKNLPLSDPRNFMQQANVHCTYCDGAYYQAGLTENIPLCVHNSWLFFPFHRWYLYFYEKILGNLIGDPTFALPFWNWDHPDGMQIPHMYTDNLSSLYDELRSTAHQPPATVNLSYGGGGEYRERQVEENLCVMHKNMVSGAKLPQLFFGSPYRLGNTGGTCAGTIEQHPHNSVHNWTGTERTPLGEDMGIFYAAGRDPIFFAHHANVDRMWSIWKTLDGRKRQDIKDRDFLDAGFLFYDENARLHKSAEVGKSSSPEVELTTKLPIHLKGRKAVTAVVPRPKKARSKEEKEEEEEVLVLEGIGFDTLKPVKFDVYGNNEYAPGPEYSEFAGSFVNVPHAPCEDHYKHNLAITELLDEIEADNDDEIKVTLVLMNDYEITIEGIRIELLS
;
A
#
# COMPACT_ATOMS: atom_id res chain seq x y z
N MET A 1 7.72 -21.56 -0.01
CA MET A 1 8.84 -22.30 0.64
C MET A 1 8.36 -22.91 1.96
N ALA A 2 9.23 -23.55 2.73
CA ALA A 2 8.91 -24.07 4.07
C ALA A 2 8.40 -22.97 5.02
N SER A 3 7.58 -23.36 6.00
CA SER A 3 7.04 -22.44 7.00
C SER A 3 8.13 -21.88 7.92
N PHE A 4 8.34 -20.57 7.88
CA PHE A 4 9.09 -19.84 8.91
C PHE A 4 8.25 -19.73 10.18
N PHE A 5 8.23 -20.80 10.98
CA PHE A 5 7.63 -20.82 12.31
C PHE A 5 8.65 -20.45 13.40
N LEU A 6 8.12 -20.04 14.56
CA LEU A 6 8.79 -19.82 15.84
C LEU A 6 9.71 -18.58 15.96
N THR A 7 9.09 -17.46 16.33
CA THR A 7 9.50 -16.76 17.55
C THR A 7 8.36 -16.79 18.56
N GLN A 8 8.67 -16.87 19.85
CA GLN A 8 7.65 -16.84 20.91
C GLN A 8 7.25 -15.38 21.20
N PRO A 9 5.97 -15.07 21.49
CA PRO A 9 5.56 -13.72 21.84
C PRO A 9 6.07 -13.35 23.24
N LEU A 10 6.84 -12.27 23.32
CA LEU A 10 7.16 -11.60 24.58
C LEU A 10 5.92 -10.82 25.03
N ILE A 11 5.12 -11.41 25.92
CA ILE A 11 3.87 -10.82 26.39
C ILE A 11 4.16 -9.63 27.31
N LEU A 12 4.25 -8.43 26.72
CA LEU A 12 4.15 -7.17 27.43
C LEU A 12 2.67 -6.84 27.63
N THR A 13 2.16 -7.04 28.85
CA THR A 13 0.77 -6.73 29.20
C THR A 13 0.56 -5.23 29.37
N THR A 14 0.46 -4.49 28.26
CA THR A 14 -0.04 -3.11 28.25
C THR A 14 -1.56 -3.10 28.21
N SER A 15 -2.20 -2.70 29.32
CA SER A 15 -3.66 -2.61 29.40
C SER A 15 -4.20 -1.47 28.55
N ILE A 16 -4.71 -1.79 27.35
CA ILE A 16 -5.41 -0.83 26.49
C ILE A 16 -6.68 -0.35 27.23
N PRO A 17 -6.88 0.96 27.45
CA PRO A 17 -8.13 1.47 27.98
C PRO A 17 -9.26 1.27 26.97
N LYS A 18 -10.41 0.76 27.40
CA LYS A 18 -11.60 0.70 26.55
C LYS A 18 -12.13 2.11 26.28
N THR A 19 -11.75 2.69 25.14
CA THR A 19 -12.36 3.92 24.62
C THR A 19 -13.78 3.60 24.14
N SER A 20 -14.78 4.08 24.89
CA SER A 20 -16.16 4.04 24.42
C SER A 20 -16.33 4.98 23.25
N PHE A 21 -16.81 4.46 22.12
CA PHE A 21 -17.46 5.28 21.08
C PHE A 21 -18.61 6.09 21.69
N ARG A 22 -18.95 7.22 21.07
CA ARG A 22 -19.62 8.33 21.78
C ARG A 22 -20.76 8.97 20.99
N ASN A 23 -21.84 8.22 20.83
CA ASN A 23 -23.08 8.68 20.18
C ASN A 23 -23.53 10.04 20.74
N LYS A 24 -23.56 11.06 19.86
CA LYS A 24 -24.05 12.41 20.15
C LYS A 24 -24.69 13.04 18.92
N SER A 25 -26.01 12.91 18.81
CA SER A 25 -26.81 13.69 17.86
C SER A 25 -26.68 15.19 18.16
N PRO A 26 -26.51 16.06 17.14
CA PRO A 26 -26.43 17.50 17.37
C PRO A 26 -27.82 18.10 17.60
N THR A 27 -27.96 18.91 18.65
CA THR A 27 -29.03 19.92 18.75
C THR A 27 -28.42 21.29 19.07
N PRO A 28 -28.77 22.35 18.34
CA PRO A 28 -28.14 23.65 18.50
C PRO A 28 -28.74 24.40 19.70
N ASN A 29 -27.89 24.98 20.56
CA ASN A 29 -28.32 25.99 21.51
C ASN A 29 -27.21 27.05 21.67
N ASN A 30 -27.56 28.30 21.38
CA ASN A 30 -26.70 29.46 21.58
C ASN A 30 -26.71 29.89 23.05
N THR A 31 -25.55 29.93 23.69
CA THR A 31 -25.26 30.90 24.75
C THR A 31 -23.80 31.34 24.66
N SER A 32 -23.57 32.65 24.54
CA SER A 32 -22.26 33.26 24.65
C SER A 32 -21.88 33.45 26.12
N ASP A 33 -20.65 33.11 26.51
CA ASP A 33 -20.13 33.56 27.81
C ASP A 33 -18.64 33.93 27.78
N HIS A 34 -18.28 35.05 28.40
CA HIS A 34 -16.96 35.69 28.25
C HIS A 34 -16.03 35.38 29.44
N ALA A 35 -15.28 34.28 29.34
CA ALA A 35 -14.31 33.88 30.37
C ALA A 35 -12.85 34.26 30.02
N LYS A 36 -12.41 35.49 30.33
CA LYS A 36 -10.99 35.87 30.23
C LYS A 36 -10.14 35.09 31.24
N ARG A 37 -9.24 34.20 30.79
CA ARG A 37 -8.15 33.65 31.61
C ARG A 37 -6.78 34.00 31.02
N LYS A 38 -5.82 34.30 31.90
CA LYS A 38 -4.50 34.82 31.54
C LYS A 38 -3.61 33.71 31.01
N SER A 39 -2.87 33.99 29.95
CA SER A 39 -1.80 33.14 29.46
C SER A 39 -0.64 33.07 30.47
N LYS A 40 -0.09 31.87 30.64
CA LYS A 40 1.31 31.67 31.03
C LYS A 40 1.99 31.02 29.83
N ALA A 41 2.96 31.69 29.23
CA ALA A 41 3.76 31.10 28.17
C ALA A 41 4.64 29.99 28.75
N LEU A 42 4.51 28.78 28.21
CA LEU A 42 5.52 27.72 28.31
C LEU A 42 6.12 27.58 26.91
N SER A 43 7.36 28.02 26.76
CA SER A 43 8.11 27.89 25.50
C SER A 43 8.58 26.44 25.31
N PRO A 44 8.19 25.73 24.24
CA PRO A 44 8.85 24.50 23.85
C PRO A 44 10.26 24.86 23.37
N GLY A 45 11.29 24.31 24.01
CA GLY A 45 12.67 24.51 23.57
C GLY A 45 12.98 23.63 22.36
N SER A 46 13.11 24.23 21.17
CA SER A 46 13.56 23.54 19.96
C SER A 46 15.07 23.23 20.05
N SER A 47 15.40 22.05 20.56
CA SER A 47 16.77 21.52 20.57
C SER A 47 17.17 21.07 19.16
N ILE A 48 17.65 22.00 18.34
CA ILE A 48 18.20 21.71 17.01
C ILE A 48 19.54 20.97 17.18
N PHE A 49 19.53 19.65 17.04
CA PHE A 49 20.73 18.82 17.07
C PHE A 49 21.46 18.85 15.72
N SER A 50 22.17 19.95 15.45
CA SER A 50 23.06 20.08 14.29
C SER A 50 24.20 19.06 14.36
N CYS A 51 24.28 18.17 13.38
CA CYS A 51 25.21 17.05 13.36
C CYS A 51 26.55 17.41 12.70
N MET A 52 27.37 18.22 13.36
CA MET A 52 28.78 18.40 12.95
C MET A 52 29.65 17.25 13.47
N ALA A 53 30.13 16.40 12.57
CA ALA A 53 31.12 15.37 12.88
C ALA A 53 32.55 15.87 12.60
N SER A 54 33.37 15.98 13.66
CA SER A 54 34.81 16.22 13.52
C SER A 54 35.55 14.95 13.07
N ARG A 55 36.67 15.11 12.37
CA ARG A 55 37.57 14.03 11.95
C ARG A 55 38.62 13.68 13.03
N ASP A 56 39.36 12.60 12.72
CA ASP A 56 40.53 12.03 13.41
C ASP A 56 40.21 11.19 14.67
N GLY A 57 40.85 10.03 14.90
CA GLY A 57 41.89 9.36 14.12
C GLY A 57 42.12 7.89 14.53
N ASN A 58 43.09 7.22 13.89
CA ASN A 58 43.39 5.78 14.05
C ASN A 58 43.70 5.33 15.48
N HIS A 59 43.44 4.04 15.76
CA HIS A 59 44.49 3.12 16.19
C HIS A 59 44.14 1.65 15.88
N ASP A 60 45.10 0.90 15.35
CA ASP A 60 45.05 -0.57 15.24
C ASP A 60 45.29 -1.24 16.60
N ASP A 61 44.81 -2.48 16.79
CA ASP A 61 45.75 -3.60 16.98
C ASP A 61 45.11 -5.00 16.74
N GLN A 62 45.95 -6.03 16.59
CA GLN A 62 45.57 -7.42 16.29
C GLN A 62 45.59 -8.33 17.53
N GLN A 63 44.71 -9.35 17.57
CA GLN A 63 45.12 -10.75 17.77
C GLN A 63 43.97 -11.78 17.73
N ASN A 64 44.22 -12.91 17.06
CA ASN A 64 43.57 -14.21 17.31
C ASN A 64 44.52 -15.06 18.18
N PRO A 65 44.00 -16.07 18.90
CA PRO A 65 44.45 -17.42 18.54
C PRO A 65 43.32 -18.48 18.48
N THR A 66 43.65 -19.58 17.82
CA THR A 66 42.86 -20.82 17.68
C THR A 66 42.80 -21.60 19.01
N THR A 67 41.91 -22.58 19.23
CA THR A 67 41.92 -23.93 18.63
C THR A 67 40.75 -24.83 19.09
N ASN A 68 40.56 -25.92 18.32
CA ASN A 68 40.03 -27.24 18.70
C ASN A 68 38.51 -27.53 18.65
N GLU A 69 38.26 -28.71 18.09
CA GLU A 69 36.98 -29.36 17.81
C GLU A 69 36.61 -30.34 18.93
N THR A 70 35.34 -30.74 18.98
CA THR A 70 35.00 -32.16 19.22
C THR A 70 33.74 -32.53 18.44
N HIS A 71 33.79 -33.63 17.70
CA HIS A 71 32.61 -34.22 17.05
C HIS A 71 31.73 -34.95 18.07
N GLN A 72 30.40 -34.89 17.88
CA GLN A 72 29.51 -36.01 18.19
C GLN A 72 28.47 -36.17 17.08
N SER A 73 28.27 -37.40 16.63
CA SER A 73 27.35 -37.80 15.57
C SER A 73 26.27 -38.72 16.14
N TRP A 74 25.09 -38.76 15.50
CA TRP A 74 24.27 -39.97 15.34
C TRP A 74 23.39 -39.84 14.09
N GLU A 75 22.89 -40.97 13.59
CA GLU A 75 22.34 -41.13 12.23
C GLU A 75 20.86 -41.50 12.17
N LEU A 76 20.25 -41.24 11.00
CA LEU A 76 19.14 -41.98 10.36
C LEU A 76 17.80 -42.08 11.12
N THR A 77 16.67 -41.77 10.47
CA THR A 77 16.13 -42.65 9.42
C THR A 77 15.15 -41.95 8.47
N ARG A 78 15.00 -42.50 7.26
CA ARG A 78 14.00 -42.08 6.25
C ARG A 78 12.84 -43.09 6.18
N ARG A 79 11.63 -42.63 5.87
CA ARG A 79 10.55 -43.47 5.31
C ARG A 79 9.79 -42.70 4.22
N ASN A 80 9.59 -43.35 3.08
CA ASN A 80 8.69 -42.90 2.01
C ASN A 80 7.34 -43.62 2.15
N VAL A 81 6.25 -42.98 1.71
CA VAL A 81 4.96 -43.64 1.41
C VAL A 81 4.45 -43.06 0.09
N MET A 82 3.79 -43.88 -0.74
CA MET A 82 3.36 -43.53 -2.09
C MET A 82 1.84 -43.33 -2.22
N PHE A 83 1.47 -42.61 -3.30
CA PHE A 83 0.23 -42.65 -4.08
C PHE A 83 -0.96 -43.49 -3.58
N GLY A 84 -2.13 -42.84 -3.52
CA GLY A 84 -3.44 -43.49 -3.68
C GLY A 84 -4.23 -42.78 -4.78
N LEU A 85 -4.86 -43.55 -5.69
CA LEU A 85 -5.68 -43.04 -6.80
C LEU A 85 -7.16 -43.36 -6.58
N GLY A 86 -8.03 -42.41 -6.88
CA GLY A 86 -9.49 -42.52 -6.83
C GLY A 86 -10.12 -41.21 -6.32
N GLY A 87 -11.26 -40.76 -6.82
CA GLY A 87 -12.08 -41.31 -7.91
C GLY A 87 -13.46 -40.66 -7.87
N LEU A 88 -13.69 -39.62 -8.69
CA LEU A 88 -14.85 -38.75 -8.56
C LEU A 88 -15.89 -38.96 -9.67
N TYR A 89 -17.10 -39.28 -9.24
CA TYR A 89 -18.32 -39.09 -10.05
C TYR A 89 -18.77 -37.63 -9.91
N GLY A 90 -19.13 -37.00 -11.03
CA GLY A 90 -19.73 -35.65 -11.07
C GLY A 90 -20.40 -35.44 -12.42
N SER A 91 -21.70 -35.18 -12.44
CA SER A 91 -22.51 -35.15 -13.67
C SER A 91 -22.44 -33.81 -14.41
N MET A 92 -22.59 -33.86 -15.73
CA MET A 92 -22.60 -32.70 -16.62
C MET A 92 -23.82 -31.80 -16.39
N SER A 93 -23.62 -30.48 -16.46
CA SER A 93 -24.66 -29.47 -16.64
C SER A 93 -24.25 -28.53 -17.78
N THR A 94 -24.55 -28.90 -19.01
CA THR A 94 -24.20 -28.14 -20.22
C THR A 94 -25.35 -27.23 -20.66
N CYS A 95 -25.08 -25.93 -20.87
CA CYS A 95 -25.91 -25.12 -21.76
C CYS A 95 -25.15 -23.90 -22.36
N TRP A 96 -24.93 -23.97 -23.68
CA TRP A 96 -24.87 -22.84 -24.63
C TRP A 96 -23.92 -21.65 -24.37
N MET A 97 -22.73 -21.76 -24.99
CA MET A 97 -21.92 -20.63 -25.48
C MET A 97 -22.13 -20.48 -27.01
N PRO A 98 -22.17 -19.26 -27.57
CA PRO A 98 -21.60 -18.97 -28.88
C PRO A 98 -20.07 -18.86 -28.78
N SER A 99 -19.35 -19.20 -29.86
CA SER A 99 -17.89 -19.04 -29.98
C SER A 99 -17.50 -17.55 -30.07
N GLU A 100 -16.27 -17.12 -29.73
CA GLU A 100 -14.98 -17.84 -29.81
C GLU A 100 -14.14 -17.84 -28.51
N HIS A 101 -12.91 -18.37 -28.61
CA HIS A 101 -11.96 -18.75 -27.55
C HIS A 101 -12.32 -20.03 -26.75
N PRO A 102 -11.39 -21.00 -26.61
CA PRO A 102 -11.68 -22.29 -25.97
C PRO A 102 -11.58 -22.20 -24.44
N LEU A 103 -12.69 -22.47 -23.75
CA LEU A 103 -12.74 -22.62 -22.28
C LEU A 103 -11.74 -23.67 -21.78
N SER A 104 -10.58 -23.17 -21.36
CA SER A 104 -9.46 -23.95 -20.83
C SER A 104 -9.04 -23.29 -19.52
N ALA A 105 -8.95 -24.06 -18.42
CA ALA A 105 -8.47 -23.57 -17.13
C ALA A 105 -6.95 -23.36 -17.15
N ILE A 106 -6.48 -22.43 -17.98
CA ILE A 106 -5.10 -21.96 -18.10
C ILE A 106 -4.79 -21.09 -16.87
N ALA A 107 -3.54 -21.13 -16.37
CA ALA A 107 -3.09 -20.15 -15.37
C ALA A 107 -2.93 -18.82 -16.11
N ALA A 108 -3.42 -17.73 -15.55
CA ALA A 108 -3.25 -16.40 -16.13
C ALA A 108 -2.50 -15.45 -15.18
N PRO A 109 -1.35 -15.85 -14.59
CA PRO A 109 -0.53 -14.91 -13.85
C PRO A 109 0.00 -13.83 -14.79
N ILE A 110 0.25 -12.66 -14.24
CA ILE A 110 1.03 -11.64 -14.94
C ILE A 110 2.47 -12.17 -15.09
N PRO A 111 2.97 -12.38 -16.32
CA PRO A 111 4.36 -12.75 -16.54
C PRO A 111 5.28 -11.54 -16.31
N PRO A 112 6.59 -11.75 -16.12
CA PRO A 112 7.53 -10.65 -16.11
C PRO A 112 7.47 -9.89 -17.45
N PRO A 113 7.53 -8.54 -17.45
CA PRO A 113 7.39 -7.74 -18.67
C PRO A 113 8.55 -7.95 -19.64
N ASP A 114 8.29 -7.79 -20.94
CA ASP A 114 9.33 -7.72 -21.95
C ASP A 114 9.93 -6.30 -21.99
N ILE A 115 11.13 -6.16 -21.43
CA ILE A 115 11.84 -4.87 -21.34
C ILE A 115 12.07 -4.25 -22.73
N SER A 116 12.23 -5.04 -23.78
CA SER A 116 12.43 -4.54 -25.14
C SER A 116 11.19 -3.85 -25.74
N THR A 117 10.02 -4.01 -25.09
CA THR A 117 8.77 -3.32 -25.42
C THR A 117 8.57 -2.01 -24.65
N CYS A 118 9.49 -1.65 -23.74
CA CYS A 118 9.37 -0.47 -22.90
C CYS A 118 9.31 0.83 -23.72
N HIS A 119 8.39 1.73 -23.36
CA HIS A 119 8.20 3.00 -24.07
C HIS A 119 8.10 4.21 -23.14
N ASP A 120 8.25 5.41 -23.72
CA ASP A 120 7.98 6.66 -23.02
C ASP A 120 6.51 6.73 -22.56
N VAL A 121 6.28 7.17 -21.32
CA VAL A 121 4.94 7.38 -20.75
C VAL A 121 4.55 8.86 -20.80
N PRO A 122 3.27 9.20 -21.02
CA PRO A 122 2.82 10.60 -20.99
C PRO A 122 2.79 11.13 -19.54
N LYS A 123 3.37 12.31 -19.27
CA LYS A 123 3.30 12.95 -17.94
C LYS A 123 1.89 13.45 -17.61
N SER A 124 1.15 13.83 -18.65
CA SER A 124 -0.16 14.47 -18.55
C SER A 124 -1.02 14.08 -19.76
N GLY A 125 -2.22 14.65 -19.90
CA GLY A 125 -3.05 14.45 -21.09
C GLY A 125 -2.46 15.00 -22.40
N ASP A 126 -1.28 15.66 -22.36
CA ASP A 126 -0.53 16.03 -23.56
C ASP A 126 0.43 14.90 -23.99
N ALA A 127 0.17 14.31 -25.15
CA ALA A 127 1.00 13.26 -25.75
C ALA A 127 2.42 13.73 -26.15
N HIS A 128 2.71 15.04 -26.12
CA HIS A 128 4.03 15.60 -26.38
C HIS A 128 4.91 15.74 -25.13
N ASP A 129 4.35 15.76 -23.92
CA ASP A 129 5.14 15.83 -22.68
C ASP A 129 5.26 14.46 -22.02
N LYS A 130 6.45 13.85 -22.13
CA LYS A 130 6.69 12.45 -21.74
C LYS A 130 7.81 12.27 -20.73
N VAL A 131 7.81 11.11 -20.07
CA VAL A 131 8.93 10.58 -19.29
C VAL A 131 9.49 9.38 -20.04
N ASN A 132 10.81 9.30 -20.18
CA ASN A 132 11.46 8.03 -20.42
C ASN A 132 11.86 7.44 -19.06
N CYS A 133 11.36 6.26 -18.74
CA CYS A 133 11.68 5.53 -17.51
C CYS A 133 12.38 4.19 -17.80
N CYS A 134 12.73 3.90 -19.05
CA CYS A 134 13.14 2.55 -19.44
C CYS A 134 14.51 2.17 -18.88
N PRO A 135 14.72 0.90 -18.47
CA PRO A 135 15.98 0.44 -17.90
C PRO A 135 17.04 0.16 -19.00
N PRO A 136 18.34 0.15 -18.65
CA PRO A 136 19.41 -0.14 -19.60
C PRO A 136 19.52 -1.65 -19.89
N GLU A 137 19.25 -2.05 -21.14
CA GLU A 137 19.21 -3.44 -21.64
C GLU A 137 20.29 -4.40 -21.06
N PRO A 138 19.88 -5.44 -20.29
CA PRO A 138 20.77 -6.42 -19.68
C PRO A 138 20.48 -7.87 -20.13
N THR A 139 21.15 -8.85 -19.50
CA THR A 139 20.73 -10.27 -19.54
C THR A 139 19.88 -10.62 -18.32
N ILE A 140 18.71 -11.25 -18.53
CA ILE A 140 17.84 -11.79 -17.46
C ILE A 140 18.44 -13.07 -16.85
N ILE A 141 18.31 -13.21 -15.53
CA ILE A 141 18.72 -14.39 -14.73
C ILE A 141 17.55 -14.76 -13.78
N ASP A 142 17.39 -16.02 -13.40
CA ASP A 142 16.44 -16.42 -12.36
C ASP A 142 16.97 -16.10 -10.94
N TYR A 143 16.16 -15.49 -10.08
CA TYR A 143 16.63 -15.16 -8.72
C TYR A 143 16.72 -16.39 -7.82
N VAL A 144 17.90 -16.60 -7.24
CA VAL A 144 18.09 -17.51 -6.11
C VAL A 144 18.42 -16.65 -4.87
N PRO A 145 17.49 -16.52 -3.91
CA PRO A 145 17.76 -15.77 -2.69
C PRO A 145 19.00 -16.31 -1.95
N PRO A 146 19.97 -15.46 -1.58
CA PRO A 146 21.15 -15.90 -0.85
C PRO A 146 20.77 -16.40 0.56
N PRO A 147 21.54 -17.32 1.14
CA PRO A 147 21.31 -17.78 2.51
C PRO A 147 21.40 -16.62 3.49
N VAL A 148 20.41 -16.51 4.39
CA VAL A 148 20.34 -15.44 5.39
C VAL A 148 21.40 -15.67 6.47
N THR A 149 22.53 -14.97 6.34
CA THR A 149 23.64 -15.01 7.32
C THR A 149 23.44 -14.06 8.49
N CYS A 150 22.68 -12.97 8.30
CA CYS A 150 22.28 -12.02 9.33
C CYS A 150 20.92 -11.43 8.99
N LEU A 151 20.04 -11.23 9.98
CA LEU A 151 18.75 -10.58 9.79
C LEU A 151 18.90 -9.07 9.84
N ARG A 152 18.52 -8.40 8.76
CA ARG A 152 18.40 -6.94 8.67
C ARG A 152 17.19 -6.48 9.48
N VAL A 153 17.38 -5.47 10.33
CA VAL A 153 16.32 -4.93 11.20
C VAL A 153 16.06 -3.48 10.82
N ARG A 154 15.01 -3.26 10.03
CA ARG A 154 14.49 -1.92 9.73
C ARG A 154 14.03 -1.24 11.03
N ARG A 155 14.22 0.08 11.14
CA ARG A 155 13.95 0.86 12.36
C ARG A 155 13.11 2.11 12.06
N PRO A 156 12.32 2.61 13.02
CA PRO A 156 11.50 3.80 12.81
C PRO A 156 12.39 5.03 12.58
N ALA A 157 12.15 5.76 11.50
CA ALA A 157 12.99 6.85 11.00
C ALA A 157 13.19 7.98 12.03
N HIS A 158 12.18 8.30 12.83
CA HIS A 158 12.25 9.34 13.87
C HIS A 158 13.15 8.96 15.06
N MET A 159 13.58 7.69 15.19
CA MET A 159 14.54 7.22 16.20
C MET A 159 15.94 6.96 15.63
N ALA A 160 16.23 7.39 14.40
CA ALA A 160 17.52 7.17 13.76
C ALA A 160 18.66 7.90 14.49
N SER A 161 19.75 7.18 14.80
CA SER A 161 20.95 7.80 15.37
C SER A 161 21.72 8.63 14.33
N CYS A 162 22.49 9.62 14.77
CA CYS A 162 23.29 10.46 13.88
C CYS A 162 24.26 9.62 13.00
N GLU A 163 24.83 8.55 13.57
CA GLU A 163 25.65 7.56 12.86
C GLU A 163 24.86 6.85 11.75
N TYR A 164 23.63 6.39 12.04
CA TYR A 164 22.77 5.75 11.05
C TYR A 164 22.35 6.74 9.94
N ILE A 165 22.02 7.98 10.31
CA ILE A 165 21.65 9.04 9.36
C ILE A 165 22.84 9.36 8.43
N ALA A 166 24.05 9.45 8.97
CA ALA A 166 25.27 9.63 8.18
C ALA A 166 25.56 8.41 7.27
N LYS A 167 25.35 7.19 7.77
CA LYS A 167 25.52 5.95 7.00
C LYS A 167 24.54 5.85 5.83
N TYR A 168 23.26 6.13 6.04
CA TYR A 168 22.27 6.13 4.97
C TYR A 168 22.51 7.29 3.99
N ASN A 169 22.90 8.47 4.47
CA ASN A 169 23.33 9.57 3.60
C ASN A 169 24.45 9.15 2.65
N LYS A 170 25.53 8.55 3.18
CA LYS A 170 26.64 8.05 2.35
C LYS A 170 26.15 7.02 1.30
N ALA A 171 25.19 6.16 1.64
CA ALA A 171 24.66 5.18 0.70
C ALA A 171 23.84 5.83 -0.42
N THR A 172 22.97 6.78 -0.10
CA THR A 172 22.16 7.53 -1.10
C THR A 172 23.02 8.49 -1.94
N GLU A 173 24.03 9.13 -1.35
CA GLU A 173 25.03 9.93 -2.06
C GLU A 173 25.79 9.07 -3.10
N LEU A 174 26.30 7.91 -2.70
CA LEU A 174 26.98 6.99 -3.62
C LEU A 174 26.03 6.48 -4.72
N MET A 175 24.77 6.20 -4.38
CA MET A 175 23.74 5.76 -5.33
C MET A 175 23.37 6.86 -6.35
N LYS A 176 23.30 8.12 -5.91
CA LYS A 176 23.08 9.29 -6.79
C LYS A 176 24.30 9.58 -7.68
N ASN A 177 25.51 9.28 -7.20
CA ASN A 177 26.78 9.49 -7.91
C ASN A 177 27.21 8.34 -8.85
N LEU A 178 26.45 7.25 -8.96
CA LEU A 178 26.66 6.23 -10.00
C LEU A 178 26.41 6.83 -11.41
N PRO A 179 26.97 6.27 -12.50
CA PRO A 179 26.59 6.65 -13.86
C PRO A 179 25.07 6.49 -14.07
N LEU A 180 24.43 7.40 -14.81
CA LEU A 180 22.98 7.32 -15.09
C LEU A 180 22.58 6.04 -15.85
N SER A 181 23.53 5.39 -16.54
CA SER A 181 23.35 4.10 -17.22
C SER A 181 23.58 2.88 -16.31
N ASP A 182 23.97 3.06 -15.05
CA ASP A 182 24.01 1.97 -14.07
C ASP A 182 22.58 1.76 -13.53
N PRO A 183 21.97 0.57 -13.65
CA PRO A 183 20.59 0.34 -13.19
C PRO A 183 20.43 0.50 -11.68
N ARG A 184 21.53 0.55 -10.93
CA ARG A 184 21.56 0.82 -9.48
C ARG A 184 21.64 2.31 -9.15
N ASN A 185 21.81 3.20 -10.14
CA ASN A 185 21.75 4.65 -9.93
C ASN A 185 20.39 5.05 -9.34
N PHE A 186 20.38 6.06 -8.48
CA PHE A 186 19.18 6.51 -7.78
C PHE A 186 18.00 6.85 -8.72
N MET A 187 18.27 7.50 -9.87
CA MET A 187 17.25 7.77 -10.88
C MET A 187 16.78 6.51 -11.60
N GLN A 188 17.66 5.54 -11.84
CA GLN A 188 17.25 4.25 -12.42
C GLN A 188 16.43 3.41 -11.44
N GLN A 189 16.69 3.52 -10.13
CA GLN A 189 15.82 2.94 -9.11
C GLN A 189 14.46 3.65 -9.09
N ALA A 190 14.43 4.99 -9.05
CA ALA A 190 13.18 5.76 -9.14
C ALA A 190 12.34 5.41 -10.37
N ASN A 191 12.99 5.23 -11.51
CA ASN A 191 12.37 4.84 -12.77
C ASN A 191 11.74 3.43 -12.75
N VAL A 192 12.20 2.51 -11.89
CA VAL A 192 11.53 1.20 -11.69
C VAL A 192 10.07 1.43 -11.30
N HIS A 193 9.79 2.35 -10.37
CA HIS A 193 8.42 2.67 -9.97
C HIS A 193 7.59 3.14 -11.17
N CYS A 194 8.03 4.19 -11.87
CA CYS A 194 7.39 4.70 -13.09
C CYS A 194 7.05 3.58 -14.09
N THR A 195 8.00 2.67 -14.39
CA THR A 195 7.76 1.65 -15.42
C THR A 195 6.65 0.64 -15.11
N TYR A 196 6.41 0.33 -13.83
CA TYR A 196 5.37 -0.60 -13.38
C TYR A 196 4.08 0.08 -12.91
N CYS A 197 4.03 1.42 -12.88
CA CYS A 197 2.92 2.19 -12.30
C CYS A 197 2.24 3.15 -13.29
N ASP A 198 2.95 3.56 -14.36
CA ASP A 198 2.45 4.48 -15.40
C ASP A 198 2.37 3.81 -16.78
N GLY A 199 2.32 2.47 -16.81
CA GLY A 199 2.05 1.69 -18.02
C GLY A 199 3.17 1.71 -19.07
N ALA A 200 4.45 1.81 -18.67
CA ALA A 200 5.59 1.82 -19.61
C ALA A 200 5.89 0.44 -20.22
N TYR A 201 5.43 -0.64 -19.57
CA TYR A 201 5.48 -2.02 -20.08
C TYR A 201 4.08 -2.49 -20.49
N TYR A 202 4.03 -3.42 -21.44
CA TYR A 202 2.84 -4.21 -21.73
C TYR A 202 2.87 -5.57 -21.02
N GLN A 203 1.69 -6.18 -20.85
CA GLN A 203 1.56 -7.54 -20.36
C GLN A 203 2.13 -8.53 -21.39
N ALA A 204 3.30 -9.11 -21.09
CA ALA A 204 4.06 -9.91 -22.05
C ALA A 204 3.31 -11.17 -22.50
N GLY A 205 3.50 -11.57 -23.77
CA GLY A 205 2.88 -12.76 -24.36
C GLY A 205 1.50 -12.54 -24.97
N LEU A 206 0.94 -11.33 -24.91
CA LEU A 206 -0.27 -10.95 -25.64
C LEU A 206 0.08 -10.34 -27.02
N THR A 207 -0.91 -10.36 -27.93
CA THR A 207 -0.86 -9.66 -29.22
C THR A 207 -1.39 -8.23 -29.16
N GLU A 208 -1.94 -7.84 -28.01
CA GLU A 208 -2.51 -6.52 -27.75
C GLU A 208 -1.65 -5.78 -26.73
N ASN A 209 -1.45 -4.48 -26.95
CA ASN A 209 -0.61 -3.61 -26.12
C ASN A 209 -1.35 -3.20 -24.83
N ILE A 210 -1.74 -4.18 -24.01
CA ILE A 210 -2.41 -3.94 -22.72
C ILE A 210 -1.35 -3.52 -21.69
N PRO A 211 -1.49 -2.35 -21.03
CA PRO A 211 -0.55 -1.90 -20.00
C PRO A 211 -0.40 -2.90 -18.85
N LEU A 212 0.81 -3.00 -18.31
CA LEU A 212 1.10 -3.63 -17.04
C LEU A 212 1.14 -2.56 -15.94
N CYS A 213 0.23 -2.66 -14.97
CA CYS A 213 0.28 -1.84 -13.76
C CYS A 213 0.17 -2.70 -12.49
N VAL A 214 1.00 -2.40 -11.49
CA VAL A 214 1.07 -3.16 -10.22
C VAL A 214 0.23 -2.55 -9.09
N HIS A 215 -0.22 -1.31 -9.27
CA HIS A 215 -1.16 -0.63 -8.39
C HIS A 215 -2.61 -1.07 -8.65
N ASN A 216 -3.49 -0.68 -7.73
CA ASN A 216 -4.92 -0.99 -7.69
C ASN A 216 -5.26 -2.50 -7.66
N SER A 217 -4.30 -3.35 -7.30
CA SER A 217 -4.48 -4.80 -7.34
C SER A 217 -3.68 -5.54 -6.28
N TRP A 218 -3.93 -6.84 -6.15
CA TRP A 218 -3.16 -7.73 -5.29
C TRP A 218 -1.63 -7.69 -5.50
N LEU A 219 -1.13 -7.17 -6.63
CA LEU A 219 0.31 -7.09 -6.93
C LEU A 219 1.02 -5.96 -6.15
N PHE A 220 0.27 -5.00 -5.62
CA PHE A 220 0.79 -3.83 -4.90
C PHE A 220 1.81 -4.21 -3.81
N PHE A 221 1.43 -5.09 -2.89
CA PHE A 221 2.28 -5.53 -1.78
C PHE A 221 3.51 -6.36 -2.20
N PRO A 222 3.39 -7.45 -3.00
CA PRO A 222 4.56 -8.24 -3.39
C PRO A 222 5.53 -7.47 -4.29
N PHE A 223 5.04 -6.59 -5.19
CA PHE A 223 5.90 -5.72 -5.99
C PHE A 223 6.76 -4.81 -5.11
N HIS A 224 6.14 -4.00 -4.24
CA HIS A 224 6.87 -3.06 -3.40
C HIS A 224 7.81 -3.76 -2.41
N ARG A 225 7.44 -4.95 -1.89
CA ARG A 225 8.35 -5.78 -1.08
C ARG A 225 9.62 -6.17 -1.84
N TRP A 226 9.51 -6.62 -3.09
CA TRP A 226 10.68 -6.96 -3.91
C TRP A 226 11.50 -5.73 -4.30
N TYR A 227 10.86 -4.63 -4.66
CA TYR A 227 11.52 -3.36 -4.98
C TYR A 227 12.37 -2.86 -3.80
N LEU A 228 11.78 -2.77 -2.60
CA LEU A 228 12.49 -2.40 -1.36
C LEU A 228 13.63 -3.37 -1.01
N TYR A 229 13.44 -4.67 -1.25
CA TYR A 229 14.45 -5.69 -0.98
C TYR A 229 15.71 -5.48 -1.83
N PHE A 230 15.57 -5.23 -3.13
CA PHE A 230 16.71 -4.96 -4.00
C PHE A 230 17.34 -3.58 -3.73
N TYR A 231 16.53 -2.53 -3.55
CA TYR A 231 17.01 -1.19 -3.20
C TYR A 231 17.83 -1.17 -1.90
N GLU A 232 17.37 -1.86 -0.85
CA GLU A 232 18.11 -2.01 0.42
C GLU A 232 19.39 -2.85 0.28
N LYS A 233 19.43 -3.82 -0.64
CA LYS A 233 20.67 -4.58 -0.94
C LYS A 233 21.68 -3.72 -1.70
N ILE A 234 21.23 -2.92 -2.68
CA ILE A 234 22.07 -1.97 -3.41
C ILE A 234 22.69 -0.95 -2.46
N LEU A 235 21.89 -0.29 -1.60
CA LEU A 235 22.39 0.69 -0.62
C LEU A 235 23.47 0.07 0.29
N GLY A 236 23.22 -1.12 0.85
CA GLY A 236 24.19 -1.81 1.70
C GLY A 236 25.48 -2.18 0.97
N ASN A 237 25.38 -2.64 -0.28
CA ASN A 237 26.54 -2.97 -1.11
C ASN A 237 27.44 -1.74 -1.37
N LEU A 238 26.85 -0.60 -1.72
CA LEU A 238 27.58 0.64 -2.04
C LEU A 238 28.44 1.16 -0.88
N ILE A 239 28.03 0.95 0.37
CA ILE A 239 28.80 1.32 1.56
C ILE A 239 29.63 0.17 2.17
N GLY A 240 29.52 -1.05 1.64
CA GLY A 240 30.17 -2.25 2.19
C GLY A 240 29.52 -2.80 3.47
N ASP A 241 28.27 -2.44 3.76
CA ASP A 241 27.52 -2.90 4.94
C ASP A 241 26.44 -3.93 4.56
N PRO A 242 26.69 -5.24 4.75
CA PRO A 242 25.69 -6.28 4.49
C PRO A 242 24.50 -6.20 5.46
N THR A 243 24.65 -5.55 6.62
CA THR A 243 23.62 -5.38 7.66
C THR A 243 22.75 -4.14 7.48
N PHE A 244 23.03 -3.30 6.47
CA PHE A 244 22.22 -2.12 6.17
C PHE A 244 20.74 -2.52 5.99
N ALA A 245 19.87 -1.80 6.67
CA ALA A 245 18.42 -1.97 6.63
C ALA A 245 17.79 -0.59 6.45
N LEU A 246 16.73 -0.48 5.64
CA LEU A 246 16.00 0.78 5.43
C LEU A 246 15.35 1.27 6.73
N PRO A 247 15.16 2.59 6.90
CA PRO A 247 14.27 3.10 7.93
C PRO A 247 12.82 2.97 7.45
N PHE A 248 11.86 2.95 8.36
CA PHE A 248 10.44 3.08 8.03
C PHE A 248 9.83 4.35 8.63
N TRP A 249 9.02 5.07 7.85
CA TRP A 249 8.27 6.21 8.33
C TRP A 249 7.07 5.71 9.15
N ASN A 250 7.22 5.72 10.47
CA ASN A 250 6.30 5.12 11.44
C ASN A 250 5.02 5.95 11.65
N TRP A 251 4.31 6.29 10.57
CA TRP A 251 3.13 7.17 10.59
C TRP A 251 1.91 6.56 11.31
N ASP A 252 1.94 5.27 11.64
CA ASP A 252 0.95 4.58 12.49
C ASP A 252 1.15 4.84 14.00
N HIS A 253 2.23 5.52 14.40
CA HIS A 253 2.52 5.89 15.78
C HIS A 253 2.68 7.41 15.91
N PRO A 254 2.12 8.06 16.97
CA PRO A 254 2.15 9.52 17.12
C PRO A 254 3.53 10.16 16.93
N ASP A 255 4.56 9.61 17.58
CA ASP A 255 5.95 10.12 17.49
C ASP A 255 6.57 10.02 16.09
N GLY A 256 5.98 9.22 15.19
CA GLY A 256 6.40 9.05 13.80
C GLY A 256 5.49 9.69 12.76
N MET A 257 4.45 10.44 13.16
CA MET A 257 3.51 11.08 12.23
C MET A 257 4.04 12.36 11.56
N GLN A 258 5.16 12.93 12.01
CA GLN A 258 5.83 14.03 11.31
C GLN A 258 6.80 13.49 10.24
N ILE A 259 7.15 14.32 9.25
CA ILE A 259 8.27 14.01 8.33
C ILE A 259 9.55 13.84 9.18
N PRO A 260 10.26 12.70 9.12
CA PRO A 260 11.41 12.46 9.98
C PRO A 260 12.59 13.40 9.64
N HIS A 261 13.21 14.00 10.67
CA HIS A 261 14.25 15.05 10.54
C HIS A 261 15.38 14.75 9.53
N MET A 262 15.76 13.47 9.37
CA MET A 262 16.78 13.03 8.42
C MET A 262 16.46 13.36 6.94
N TYR A 263 15.19 13.63 6.62
CA TYR A 263 14.71 14.05 5.30
C TYR A 263 14.57 15.56 5.15
N THR A 264 14.54 16.34 6.24
CA THR A 264 14.22 17.78 6.22
C THR A 264 15.44 18.70 6.21
N ASP A 265 16.61 18.19 6.58
CA ASP A 265 17.89 18.91 6.46
C ASP A 265 18.27 19.03 4.98
N ASN A 266 18.39 20.25 4.45
CA ASN A 266 18.67 20.51 3.04
C ASN A 266 20.13 20.24 2.61
N LEU A 267 21.00 19.87 3.55
CA LEU A 267 22.33 19.32 3.27
C LEU A 267 22.34 17.79 3.21
N SER A 268 21.22 17.13 3.55
CA SER A 268 21.06 15.69 3.47
C SER A 268 20.89 15.24 2.01
N SER A 269 21.60 14.20 1.59
CA SER A 269 21.32 13.48 0.33
C SER A 269 19.93 12.81 0.31
N LEU A 270 19.31 12.68 1.49
CA LEU A 270 17.92 12.26 1.69
C LEU A 270 16.91 13.42 1.56
N TYR A 271 17.39 14.65 1.40
CA TYR A 271 16.53 15.78 1.10
C TYR A 271 15.91 15.65 -0.29
N ASP A 272 14.72 16.23 -0.41
CA ASP A 272 14.06 16.53 -1.66
C ASP A 272 13.45 17.93 -1.53
N GLU A 273 13.65 18.77 -2.54
CA GLU A 273 13.04 20.09 -2.59
C GLU A 273 11.60 20.05 -3.09
N LEU A 274 11.14 18.96 -3.72
CA LEU A 274 9.80 18.78 -4.29
C LEU A 274 8.83 18.08 -3.32
N ARG A 275 8.77 18.59 -2.08
CA ARG A 275 7.74 18.24 -1.08
C ARG A 275 6.81 19.41 -0.81
N SER A 276 5.65 19.18 -0.20
CA SER A 276 4.78 20.28 0.23
C SER A 276 5.45 21.17 1.28
N THR A 277 5.37 22.49 1.11
CA THR A 277 5.92 23.46 2.07
C THR A 277 5.05 23.62 3.31
N ALA A 278 3.75 23.40 3.19
CA ALA A 278 2.78 23.44 4.30
C ALA A 278 2.93 22.24 5.26
N HIS A 279 3.53 21.14 4.79
CA HIS A 279 3.58 19.85 5.47
C HIS A 279 4.94 19.52 6.09
N GLN A 280 5.86 20.49 6.15
CA GLN A 280 7.12 20.33 6.89
C GLN A 280 6.87 20.32 8.42
N PRO A 281 7.75 19.69 9.23
CA PRO A 281 7.60 19.66 10.68
C PRO A 281 7.49 21.08 11.27
N PRO A 282 6.59 21.32 12.25
CA PRO A 282 5.92 20.32 13.09
C PRO A 282 4.58 19.79 12.55
N ALA A 283 4.27 19.93 11.25
CA ALA A 283 3.04 19.37 10.68
C ALA A 283 2.96 17.84 10.86
N THR A 284 1.80 17.37 11.32
CA THR A 284 1.44 15.96 11.44
C THR A 284 0.83 15.49 10.12
N VAL A 285 1.25 14.33 9.62
CA VAL A 285 0.66 13.70 8.43
C VAL A 285 -0.85 13.53 8.59
N ASN A 286 -1.61 13.73 7.51
CA ASN A 286 -3.04 13.42 7.48
C ASN A 286 -3.26 12.11 6.72
N LEU A 287 -3.58 11.02 7.42
CA LEU A 287 -3.81 9.71 6.80
C LEU A 287 -5.15 9.61 6.05
N SER A 288 -5.95 10.68 6.03
CA SER A 288 -7.22 10.83 5.30
C SER A 288 -7.19 11.97 4.26
N TYR A 289 -6.00 12.42 3.87
CA TYR A 289 -5.80 13.65 3.08
C TYR A 289 -6.53 13.65 1.73
N GLY A 290 -7.29 14.71 1.46
CA GLY A 290 -8.04 14.93 0.21
C GLY A 290 -7.74 16.27 -0.49
N GLY A 291 -6.68 16.96 -0.06
CA GLY A 291 -6.37 18.34 -0.44
C GLY A 291 -6.82 19.38 0.59
N GLY A 292 -6.13 20.53 0.63
CA GLY A 292 -6.40 21.64 1.56
C GLY A 292 -5.51 21.62 2.81
N GLY A 293 -5.25 22.80 3.38
CA GLY A 293 -4.25 23.00 4.45
C GLY A 293 -4.82 23.24 5.85
N GLU A 294 -5.89 22.55 6.23
CA GLU A 294 -6.50 22.75 7.55
C GLU A 294 -5.80 21.95 8.66
N TYR A 295 -5.30 22.68 9.67
CA TYR A 295 -4.87 22.10 10.94
C TYR A 295 -6.08 21.50 11.67
N ARG A 296 -6.09 20.18 11.85
CA ARG A 296 -7.12 19.48 12.62
C ARG A 296 -6.65 19.27 14.06
N GLU A 297 -7.42 19.77 15.03
CA GLU A 297 -7.12 19.66 16.47
C GLU A 297 -6.93 18.22 16.96
N ARG A 298 -7.47 17.23 16.22
CA ARG A 298 -7.48 15.80 16.57
C ARG A 298 -6.83 14.91 15.51
N GLN A 299 -5.96 15.45 14.65
CA GLN A 299 -5.32 14.71 13.55
C GLN A 299 -4.70 13.36 13.96
N VAL A 300 -4.12 13.28 15.17
CA VAL A 300 -3.52 12.03 15.71
C VAL A 300 -4.59 10.97 16.04
N GLU A 301 -5.74 11.38 16.58
CA GLU A 301 -6.89 10.49 16.86
C GLU A 301 -7.49 10.00 15.54
N GLU A 302 -7.74 10.91 14.59
CA GLU A 302 -8.22 10.58 13.24
C GLU A 302 -7.29 9.62 12.51
N ASN A 303 -5.97 9.83 12.57
CA ASN A 303 -4.98 8.94 11.99
C ASN A 303 -5.04 7.52 12.60
N LEU A 304 -5.22 7.41 13.92
CA LEU A 304 -5.36 6.12 14.59
C LEU A 304 -6.69 5.43 14.24
N CYS A 305 -7.78 6.19 14.05
CA CYS A 305 -9.05 5.66 13.53
C CYS A 305 -8.90 5.15 12.09
N VAL A 306 -8.24 5.90 11.19
CA VAL A 306 -7.91 5.44 9.83
C VAL A 306 -7.08 4.16 9.85
N MET A 307 -6.10 4.06 10.75
CA MET A 307 -5.30 2.84 10.90
C MET A 307 -6.12 1.66 11.41
N HIS A 308 -7.00 1.84 12.41
CA HIS A 308 -7.89 0.78 12.85
C HIS A 308 -8.81 0.32 11.71
N LYS A 309 -9.45 1.26 11.00
CA LYS A 309 -10.35 0.94 9.89
C LYS A 309 -9.65 0.13 8.80
N ASN A 310 -8.43 0.51 8.39
CA ASN A 310 -7.75 -0.12 7.25
C ASN A 310 -6.89 -1.35 7.61
N MET A 311 -6.55 -1.58 8.89
CA MET A 311 -5.83 -2.78 9.36
C MET A 311 -6.73 -3.83 10.03
N VAL A 312 -7.83 -3.42 10.67
CA VAL A 312 -8.68 -4.30 11.48
C VAL A 312 -10.03 -4.51 10.81
N SER A 313 -10.85 -3.46 10.71
CA SER A 313 -12.27 -3.52 10.35
C SER A 313 -12.50 -3.81 8.87
N GLY A 314 -11.84 -3.05 8.00
CA GLY A 314 -11.86 -3.20 6.54
C GLY A 314 -11.06 -4.41 6.06
N ALA A 315 -9.98 -4.76 6.75
CA ALA A 315 -9.01 -5.77 6.33
C ALA A 315 -9.21 -7.11 7.06
N LYS A 316 -10.40 -7.69 6.96
CA LYS A 316 -10.71 -9.01 7.54
C LYS A 316 -10.38 -10.16 6.58
N LEU A 317 -10.48 -9.93 5.27
CA LEU A 317 -10.22 -10.91 4.21
C LEU A 317 -8.99 -10.51 3.37
N PRO A 318 -8.28 -11.46 2.74
CA PRO A 318 -7.11 -11.15 1.92
C PRO A 318 -7.44 -10.22 0.74
N GLN A 319 -8.54 -10.47 0.01
CA GLN A 319 -8.96 -9.62 -1.12
C GLN A 319 -9.32 -8.18 -0.74
N LEU A 320 -9.61 -7.92 0.54
CA LEU A 320 -9.83 -6.55 1.05
C LEU A 320 -8.50 -5.89 1.43
N PHE A 321 -7.59 -6.64 2.06
CA PHE A 321 -6.28 -6.10 2.47
C PHE A 321 -5.34 -5.86 1.28
N PHE A 322 -5.20 -6.85 0.40
CA PHE A 322 -4.26 -6.82 -0.73
C PHE A 322 -4.83 -6.12 -1.97
N GLY A 323 -6.14 -6.12 -2.16
CA GLY A 323 -6.81 -5.68 -3.40
C GLY A 323 -7.29 -6.86 -4.27
N SER A 324 -7.90 -6.54 -5.40
CA SER A 324 -8.51 -7.50 -6.31
C SER A 324 -7.50 -8.37 -7.05
N PRO A 325 -7.92 -9.55 -7.55
CA PRO A 325 -7.20 -10.27 -8.58
C PRO A 325 -6.88 -9.40 -9.80
N TYR A 326 -5.67 -9.57 -10.32
CA TYR A 326 -5.19 -8.99 -11.57
C TYR A 326 -4.34 -10.05 -12.29
N ARG A 327 -4.72 -10.35 -13.53
CA ARG A 327 -4.31 -11.51 -14.33
C ARG A 327 -3.99 -11.09 -15.76
N LEU A 328 -3.30 -11.96 -16.50
CA LEU A 328 -2.99 -11.75 -17.91
C LEU A 328 -4.28 -11.53 -18.72
N GLY A 329 -4.41 -10.37 -19.35
CA GLY A 329 -5.60 -9.93 -20.09
C GLY A 329 -6.56 -9.05 -19.29
N ASN A 330 -6.27 -8.66 -18.05
CA ASN A 330 -7.03 -7.61 -17.36
C ASN A 330 -6.79 -6.24 -18.01
N THR A 331 -7.87 -5.52 -18.29
CA THR A 331 -7.92 -4.16 -18.87
C THR A 331 -8.73 -3.17 -18.03
N GLY A 332 -9.27 -3.62 -16.88
CA GLY A 332 -10.30 -2.91 -16.13
C GLY A 332 -10.83 -3.70 -14.94
N GLY A 333 -11.55 -2.98 -14.07
CA GLY A 333 -12.27 -3.53 -12.92
C GLY A 333 -11.41 -3.80 -11.69
N THR A 334 -10.15 -3.33 -11.67
CA THR A 334 -9.26 -3.52 -10.52
C THR A 334 -9.67 -2.68 -9.30
N CYS A 335 -9.39 -3.20 -8.10
CA CYS A 335 -9.67 -2.57 -6.81
C CYS A 335 -8.45 -2.62 -5.91
N ALA A 336 -7.91 -1.45 -5.57
CA ALA A 336 -6.86 -1.30 -4.57
C ALA A 336 -7.25 -1.91 -3.21
N GLY A 337 -6.25 -2.43 -2.49
CA GLY A 337 -6.44 -2.91 -1.11
C GLY A 337 -6.65 -1.77 -0.10
N THR A 338 -7.12 -2.08 1.11
CA THR A 338 -7.39 -1.07 2.16
C THR A 338 -6.20 -0.15 2.40
N ILE A 339 -4.99 -0.71 2.56
CA ILE A 339 -3.78 0.05 2.87
C ILE A 339 -3.29 0.89 1.70
N GLU A 340 -3.49 0.42 0.46
CA GLU A 340 -3.16 1.14 -0.76
C GLU A 340 -4.04 2.39 -0.91
N GLN A 341 -5.36 2.22 -0.71
CA GLN A 341 -6.31 3.34 -0.60
C GLN A 341 -5.92 4.28 0.55
N HIS A 342 -5.85 3.75 1.78
CA HIS A 342 -5.57 4.50 3.01
C HIS A 342 -4.73 3.67 4.00
N PRO A 343 -3.53 4.11 4.39
CA PRO A 343 -3.04 5.48 4.25
C PRO A 343 -2.17 5.77 3.02
N HIS A 344 -1.76 4.78 2.21
CA HIS A 344 -0.71 4.96 1.19
C HIS A 344 -0.99 6.13 0.24
N ASN A 345 -2.11 6.11 -0.48
CA ASN A 345 -2.45 7.16 -1.44
C ASN A 345 -2.62 8.54 -0.75
N SER A 346 -3.10 8.60 0.49
CA SER A 346 -3.15 9.84 1.28
C SER A 346 -1.77 10.38 1.64
N VAL A 347 -0.81 9.55 2.04
CA VAL A 347 0.55 10.02 2.39
C VAL A 347 1.33 10.46 1.15
N HIS A 348 1.13 9.80 0.01
CA HIS A 348 1.64 10.26 -1.30
C HIS A 348 1.12 11.66 -1.63
N ASN A 349 -0.21 11.83 -1.69
CA ASN A 349 -0.85 13.12 -1.99
C ASN A 349 -0.55 14.22 -0.95
N TRP A 350 -0.27 13.86 0.32
CA TRP A 350 0.13 14.81 1.36
C TRP A 350 1.61 15.24 1.23
N THR A 351 2.49 14.37 0.78
CA THR A 351 3.94 14.66 0.72
C THR A 351 4.34 15.43 -0.54
N GLY A 352 3.67 15.18 -1.67
CA GLY A 352 3.90 15.86 -2.96
C GLY A 352 3.72 17.39 -2.92
N THR A 353 4.34 18.13 -3.85
CA THR A 353 4.43 19.60 -3.75
C THR A 353 3.29 20.37 -4.41
N GLU A 354 2.80 21.42 -3.74
CA GLU A 354 1.88 22.40 -4.34
C GLU A 354 2.52 23.33 -5.39
N ARG A 355 3.83 23.21 -5.63
CA ARG A 355 4.60 24.05 -6.58
C ARG A 355 4.59 23.55 -8.02
N THR A 356 4.18 22.32 -8.28
CA THR A 356 4.12 21.72 -9.62
C THR A 356 2.68 21.32 -9.97
N PRO A 357 2.30 21.25 -11.25
CA PRO A 357 0.90 21.03 -11.63
C PRO A 357 0.39 19.60 -11.38
N LEU A 358 1.27 18.63 -11.12
CA LEU A 358 0.92 17.22 -10.93
C LEU A 358 1.27 16.67 -9.53
N GLY A 359 1.89 17.48 -8.66
CA GLY A 359 2.21 17.09 -7.28
C GLY A 359 3.56 16.39 -7.08
N GLU A 360 4.48 16.51 -8.04
CA GLU A 360 5.85 15.96 -7.96
C GLU A 360 6.57 16.27 -6.62
N ASP A 361 7.51 15.44 -6.17
CA ASP A 361 7.79 14.10 -6.71
C ASP A 361 6.80 13.07 -6.09
N MET A 362 6.60 13.06 -4.76
CA MET A 362 5.76 12.05 -4.07
C MET A 362 4.27 11.98 -4.48
N GLY A 363 3.69 13.05 -5.02
CA GLY A 363 2.26 13.13 -5.34
C GLY A 363 1.86 12.55 -6.71
N ILE A 364 2.78 11.96 -7.48
CA ILE A 364 2.48 11.32 -8.77
C ILE A 364 3.40 10.11 -9.02
N PHE A 365 2.84 8.99 -9.51
CA PHE A 365 3.58 7.72 -9.57
C PHE A 365 4.84 7.76 -10.43
N TYR A 366 4.83 8.45 -11.58
CA TYR A 366 6.02 8.54 -12.45
C TYR A 366 7.24 9.18 -11.76
N ALA A 367 6.99 9.94 -10.69
CA ALA A 367 7.95 10.80 -10.03
C ALA A 367 8.27 10.34 -8.60
N ALA A 368 7.34 9.71 -7.89
CA ALA A 368 7.43 9.48 -6.44
C ALA A 368 8.72 8.78 -5.97
N GLY A 369 9.26 7.83 -6.74
CA GLY A 369 10.51 7.14 -6.42
C GLY A 369 11.76 8.03 -6.37
N ARG A 370 11.68 9.29 -6.82
CA ARG A 370 12.78 10.28 -6.77
C ARG A 370 12.93 10.94 -5.39
N ASP A 371 11.89 10.91 -4.56
CA ASP A 371 12.00 11.35 -3.18
C ASP A 371 12.60 10.21 -2.32
N PRO A 372 13.74 10.41 -1.63
CA PRO A 372 14.29 9.39 -0.74
C PRO A 372 13.36 8.95 0.41
N ILE A 373 12.28 9.70 0.70
CA ILE A 373 11.25 9.33 1.69
C ILE A 373 10.29 8.25 1.17
N PHE A 374 10.13 8.12 -0.15
CA PHE A 374 9.30 7.08 -0.80
C PHE A 374 9.60 5.70 -0.23
N PHE A 375 10.88 5.35 -0.19
CA PHE A 375 11.37 4.06 0.30
C PHE A 375 11.11 3.84 1.79
N ALA A 376 11.01 4.90 2.59
CA ALA A 376 10.66 4.81 4.01
C ALA A 376 9.14 4.78 4.25
N HIS A 377 8.35 5.46 3.40
CA HIS A 377 6.90 5.30 3.37
C HIS A 377 6.53 3.85 3.03
N HIS A 378 7.06 3.34 1.92
CA HIS A 378 6.85 1.96 1.46
C HIS A 378 7.43 0.92 2.41
N ALA A 379 8.57 1.17 3.07
CA ALA A 379 9.05 0.29 4.15
C ALA A 379 8.07 0.20 5.34
N ASN A 380 7.19 1.17 5.54
CA ASN A 380 6.12 1.08 6.53
C ASN A 380 4.87 0.35 6.00
N VAL A 381 4.54 0.52 4.72
CA VAL A 381 3.51 -0.30 4.02
C VAL A 381 3.88 -1.79 4.07
N ASP A 382 5.14 -2.15 3.77
CA ASP A 382 5.68 -3.51 3.88
C ASP A 382 5.61 -4.06 5.33
N ARG A 383 5.79 -3.18 6.32
CA ARG A 383 5.57 -3.48 7.74
C ARG A 383 4.08 -3.70 8.05
N MET A 384 3.13 -3.00 7.41
CA MET A 384 1.69 -3.26 7.60
C MET A 384 1.30 -4.69 7.20
N TRP A 385 1.76 -5.22 6.06
CA TRP A 385 1.52 -6.63 5.70
C TRP A 385 2.09 -7.60 6.75
N SER A 386 3.23 -7.25 7.35
CA SER A 386 3.81 -8.05 8.44
C SER A 386 2.97 -7.99 9.73
N ILE A 387 2.42 -6.82 10.08
CA ILE A 387 1.56 -6.62 11.26
C ILE A 387 0.19 -7.27 11.07
N TRP A 388 -0.43 -7.11 9.90
CA TRP A 388 -1.79 -7.58 9.59
C TRP A 388 -1.98 -9.08 9.90
N LYS A 389 -0.98 -9.90 9.59
CA LYS A 389 -0.96 -11.35 9.87
C LYS A 389 -0.76 -11.72 11.35
N THR A 390 -0.59 -10.73 12.23
CA THR A 390 -0.51 -10.90 13.69
C THR A 390 -1.78 -10.43 14.42
N LEU A 391 -2.75 -9.85 13.71
CA LEU A 391 -4.00 -9.33 14.27
C LEU A 391 -5.09 -10.41 14.31
N ASP A 392 -5.80 -10.54 15.44
CA ASP A 392 -6.81 -11.57 15.70
C ASP A 392 -7.89 -11.68 14.60
N GLY A 393 -7.78 -12.69 13.74
CA GLY A 393 -8.75 -12.96 12.68
C GLY A 393 -8.37 -14.20 11.85
N ARG A 394 -9.25 -15.22 11.84
CA ARG A 394 -8.98 -16.53 11.23
C ARG A 394 -8.62 -16.46 9.73
N LYS A 395 -9.07 -15.40 9.04
CA LYS A 395 -8.90 -15.19 7.60
C LYS A 395 -7.76 -14.23 7.19
N ARG A 396 -7.03 -13.63 8.15
CA ARG A 396 -5.86 -12.77 7.87
C ARG A 396 -4.62 -13.59 7.49
N GLN A 397 -4.64 -14.14 6.28
CA GLN A 397 -3.61 -15.03 5.73
C GLN A 397 -3.10 -14.51 4.38
N ASP A 398 -1.89 -14.89 3.98
CA ASP A 398 -1.38 -14.62 2.64
C ASP A 398 -2.29 -15.25 1.57
N ILE A 399 -2.41 -14.60 0.41
CA ILE A 399 -3.21 -15.11 -0.72
C ILE A 399 -2.69 -16.48 -1.17
N LYS A 400 -3.65 -17.38 -1.43
CA LYS A 400 -3.43 -18.75 -1.92
C LYS A 400 -4.09 -19.00 -3.27
N ASP A 401 -4.77 -18.00 -3.85
CA ASP A 401 -4.84 -17.94 -5.30
C ASP A 401 -3.40 -17.89 -5.81
N ARG A 402 -3.17 -18.59 -6.91
CA ARG A 402 -1.84 -18.88 -7.36
C ARG A 402 -1.51 -18.21 -8.71
N ASP A 403 -2.46 -17.56 -9.38
CA ASP A 403 -2.10 -16.54 -10.40
C ASP A 403 -1.39 -15.33 -9.74
N PHE A 404 -1.69 -15.07 -8.46
CA PHE A 404 -0.94 -14.15 -7.59
C PHE A 404 0.47 -14.68 -7.24
N LEU A 405 0.60 -15.97 -6.91
CA LEU A 405 1.89 -16.57 -6.53
C LEU A 405 2.81 -16.85 -7.72
N ASP A 406 2.28 -16.97 -8.93
CA ASP A 406 3.02 -17.10 -10.18
C ASP A 406 3.41 -15.73 -10.78
N ALA A 407 2.99 -14.61 -10.18
CA ALA A 407 3.20 -13.27 -10.73
C ALA A 407 4.71 -12.91 -10.81
N GLY A 408 5.13 -12.52 -12.01
CA GLY A 408 6.51 -12.25 -12.37
C GLY A 408 6.86 -10.77 -12.37
N PHE A 409 7.95 -10.42 -11.69
CA PHE A 409 8.57 -9.09 -11.74
C PHE A 409 10.06 -9.22 -12.10
N LEU A 410 10.61 -8.18 -12.73
CA LEU A 410 12.03 -8.03 -13.06
C LEU A 410 12.65 -6.87 -12.26
N PHE A 411 13.73 -7.14 -11.53
CA PHE A 411 14.50 -6.16 -10.75
C PHE A 411 16.00 -6.38 -10.88
N TYR A 412 16.80 -5.32 -10.72
CA TYR A 412 18.26 -5.42 -10.67
C TYR A 412 18.77 -5.67 -9.26
N ASP A 413 19.78 -6.53 -9.10
CA ASP A 413 20.49 -6.71 -7.84
C ASP A 413 21.62 -5.69 -7.61
N GLU A 414 22.25 -5.78 -6.45
CA GLU A 414 23.44 -5.02 -6.08
C GLU A 414 24.65 -5.20 -7.02
N ASN A 415 24.63 -6.23 -7.87
CA ASN A 415 25.65 -6.56 -8.87
C ASN A 415 25.26 -6.10 -10.29
N ALA A 416 24.19 -5.31 -10.42
CA ALA A 416 23.60 -4.86 -11.70
C ALA A 416 23.14 -6.00 -12.63
N ARG A 417 22.71 -7.13 -12.06
CA ARG A 417 22.13 -8.27 -12.79
C ARG A 417 20.60 -8.23 -12.68
N LEU A 418 19.91 -8.50 -13.77
CA LEU A 418 18.45 -8.50 -13.82
C LEU A 418 17.88 -9.86 -13.40
N HIS A 419 16.87 -9.86 -12.53
CA HIS A 419 16.38 -11.03 -11.82
C HIS A 419 14.86 -11.18 -11.84
N LYS A 420 14.37 -12.41 -12.05
CA LYS A 420 12.94 -12.79 -12.01
C LYS A 420 12.47 -13.30 -10.64
N SER A 421 11.24 -12.96 -10.22
CA SER A 421 10.53 -13.55 -9.05
C SER A 421 9.92 -14.95 -9.30
N ALA A 422 9.64 -15.74 -8.24
CA ALA A 422 9.40 -17.19 -8.33
C ALA A 422 7.96 -17.68 -7.97
N GLU A 423 7.55 -18.80 -8.61
CA GLU A 423 6.18 -19.26 -8.92
C GLU A 423 5.60 -20.42 -8.06
N VAL A 424 4.24 -20.49 -7.90
CA VAL A 424 3.45 -21.52 -7.20
C VAL A 424 1.90 -21.67 -7.64
N GLY A 425 1.40 -21.82 -8.91
CA GLY A 425 -0.03 -21.79 -9.53
C GLY A 425 -1.13 -22.93 -9.42
N LYS A 426 -2.52 -22.91 -9.37
CA LYS A 426 -3.77 -22.06 -9.64
C LYS A 426 -5.02 -22.44 -8.73
N SER A 427 -6.22 -21.76 -8.75
CA SER A 427 -7.67 -22.29 -8.73
C SER A 427 -8.79 -21.26 -8.30
N SER A 428 -10.06 -21.36 -8.77
CA SER A 428 -11.11 -20.26 -8.81
C SER A 428 -12.62 -20.57 -8.49
N SER A 429 -13.50 -19.53 -8.41
CA SER A 429 -15.01 -19.53 -8.43
C SER A 429 -15.66 -18.13 -8.72
N PRO A 430 -16.99 -17.95 -9.01
CA PRO A 430 -17.60 -16.75 -9.66
C PRO A 430 -18.72 -15.96 -8.89
N GLU A 431 -19.32 -14.92 -9.53
CA GLU A 431 -20.23 -13.88 -8.94
C GLU A 431 -21.51 -13.55 -9.80
N VAL A 432 -22.44 -12.67 -9.34
CA VAL A 432 -23.73 -12.28 -9.98
C VAL A 432 -24.16 -10.81 -9.66
N GLU A 433 -24.85 -10.14 -10.58
CA GLU A 433 -25.17 -8.67 -10.61
C GLU A 433 -26.61 -8.27 -10.15
N LEU A 434 -26.84 -7.00 -9.76
CA LEU A 434 -28.18 -6.45 -9.43
C LEU A 434 -28.32 -4.91 -9.65
N THR A 435 -29.57 -4.40 -9.68
CA THR A 435 -29.95 -3.10 -10.29
C THR A 435 -30.15 -1.91 -9.34
N THR A 436 -29.62 -0.73 -9.71
CA THR A 436 -30.15 0.60 -9.34
C THR A 436 -30.17 1.54 -10.57
N LYS A 437 -30.62 2.81 -10.43
CA LYS A 437 -30.53 3.80 -11.52
C LYS A 437 -29.12 4.35 -11.62
N LEU A 438 -28.35 3.78 -12.55
CA LEU A 438 -26.93 4.02 -12.77
C LEU A 438 -26.72 4.65 -14.16
N PRO A 439 -25.61 5.38 -14.40
CA PRO A 439 -24.55 5.71 -13.44
C PRO A 439 -24.91 6.85 -12.49
N ILE A 440 -24.20 6.91 -11.35
CA ILE A 440 -24.15 8.05 -10.44
C ILE A 440 -23.05 9.00 -10.92
N HIS A 441 -23.30 10.31 -10.89
CA HIS A 441 -22.30 11.35 -11.17
C HIS A 441 -22.09 12.22 -9.93
N LEU A 442 -20.86 12.33 -9.41
CA LEU A 442 -20.52 13.30 -8.35
C LEU A 442 -19.76 14.49 -8.94
N LYS A 443 -20.10 15.71 -8.49
CA LYS A 443 -19.49 16.96 -8.96
C LYS A 443 -19.55 18.05 -7.89
N GLY A 444 -18.40 18.68 -7.62
CA GLY A 444 -18.29 19.89 -6.77
C GLY A 444 -18.74 19.69 -5.32
N ARG A 445 -18.07 18.76 -4.61
CA ARG A 445 -18.25 18.45 -3.17
C ARG A 445 -19.67 18.17 -2.69
N LYS A 446 -20.55 17.70 -3.57
CA LYS A 446 -21.92 17.32 -3.20
C LYS A 446 -21.95 15.90 -2.64
N ALA A 447 -22.68 15.73 -1.54
CA ALA A 447 -23.14 14.44 -1.09
C ALA A 447 -24.21 13.89 -2.06
N VAL A 448 -24.14 12.60 -2.39
CA VAL A 448 -25.20 11.87 -3.09
C VAL A 448 -25.48 10.58 -2.34
N THR A 449 -26.74 10.37 -1.98
CA THR A 449 -27.17 9.19 -1.22
C THR A 449 -27.93 8.21 -2.13
N ALA A 450 -27.47 6.97 -2.17
CA ALA A 450 -28.17 5.84 -2.76
C ALA A 450 -28.77 4.96 -1.65
N VAL A 451 -29.87 4.26 -1.96
CA VAL A 451 -30.42 3.19 -1.10
C VAL A 451 -29.99 1.87 -1.70
N VAL A 452 -29.33 1.03 -0.90
CA VAL A 452 -28.69 -0.21 -1.36
C VAL A 452 -29.26 -1.39 -0.58
N PRO A 453 -29.88 -2.39 -1.26
CA PRO A 453 -30.43 -3.56 -0.58
C PRO A 453 -29.30 -4.43 -0.02
N ARG A 454 -29.53 -5.03 1.15
CA ARG A 454 -28.59 -5.98 1.77
C ARG A 454 -28.91 -7.41 1.33
N PRO A 455 -27.89 -8.27 1.13
CA PRO A 455 -28.11 -9.67 0.76
C PRO A 455 -28.72 -10.49 1.89
N LYS A 456 -28.48 -10.11 3.15
CA LYS A 456 -28.94 -10.84 4.34
C LYS A 456 -28.85 -9.96 5.59
N LYS A 457 -29.91 -9.94 6.40
CA LYS A 457 -30.00 -9.20 7.68
C LYS A 457 -29.94 -10.13 8.90
N ALA A 458 -29.73 -9.54 10.08
CA ALA A 458 -29.70 -10.18 11.39
C ALA A 458 -28.75 -11.38 11.43
N ARG A 459 -27.54 -11.22 10.88
CA ARG A 459 -26.57 -12.32 10.76
C ARG A 459 -26.01 -12.70 12.13
N SER A 460 -25.95 -13.99 12.43
CA SER A 460 -25.31 -14.50 13.64
C SER A 460 -23.82 -14.15 13.70
N LYS A 461 -23.21 -14.20 14.89
CA LYS A 461 -21.78 -13.91 15.05
C LYS A 461 -20.92 -14.88 14.23
N GLU A 462 -21.34 -16.13 14.15
CA GLU A 462 -20.71 -17.18 13.37
C GLU A 462 -20.77 -16.87 11.87
N GLU A 463 -21.92 -16.43 11.36
CA GLU A 463 -22.06 -15.98 9.96
C GLU A 463 -21.27 -14.70 9.66
N LYS A 464 -21.08 -13.81 10.64
CA LYS A 464 -20.23 -12.61 10.54
C LYS A 464 -18.73 -12.91 10.65
N GLU A 465 -18.34 -14.08 11.15
CA GLU A 465 -16.95 -14.57 11.11
C GLU A 465 -16.62 -15.36 9.84
N GLU A 466 -17.62 -16.04 9.26
CA GLU A 466 -17.44 -16.82 8.01
C GLU A 466 -17.72 -16.03 6.73
N GLU A 467 -18.51 -14.95 6.78
CA GLU A 467 -18.77 -14.08 5.63
C GLU A 467 -18.67 -12.60 6.04
N GLU A 468 -17.83 -11.82 5.37
CA GLU A 468 -17.82 -10.38 5.52
C GLU A 468 -18.80 -9.77 4.52
N GLU A 469 -19.66 -8.87 4.99
CA GLU A 469 -20.57 -8.11 4.16
C GLU A 469 -19.87 -6.85 3.66
N VAL A 470 -19.82 -6.71 2.34
CA VAL A 470 -18.94 -5.75 1.65
C VAL A 470 -19.80 -4.88 0.72
N LEU A 471 -19.69 -3.57 0.92
CA LEU A 471 -20.19 -2.55 0.00
C LEU A 471 -19.24 -2.46 -1.19
N VAL A 472 -19.79 -2.53 -2.40
CA VAL A 472 -19.04 -2.55 -3.66
C VAL A 472 -19.50 -1.40 -4.54
N LEU A 473 -18.53 -0.62 -5.02
CA LEU A 473 -18.69 0.43 -6.03
C LEU A 473 -17.93 0.02 -7.29
N GLU A 474 -18.58 0.11 -8.45
CA GLU A 474 -18.02 -0.35 -9.74
C GLU A 474 -18.17 0.69 -10.84
N GLY A 475 -17.39 0.55 -11.92
CA GLY A 475 -17.37 1.49 -13.03
C GLY A 475 -16.94 2.89 -12.59
N ILE A 476 -16.00 2.97 -11.63
CA ILE A 476 -15.52 4.24 -11.09
C ILE A 476 -14.64 4.90 -12.16
N GLY A 477 -15.20 5.87 -12.87
CA GLY A 477 -14.57 6.58 -13.99
C GLY A 477 -14.21 8.01 -13.61
N PHE A 478 -12.97 8.42 -13.87
CA PHE A 478 -12.41 9.73 -13.51
C PHE A 478 -11.12 10.01 -14.29
N ASP A 479 -10.62 11.25 -14.23
CA ASP A 479 -9.30 11.61 -14.77
C ASP A 479 -8.19 11.11 -13.84
N THR A 480 -7.46 10.06 -14.25
CA THR A 480 -6.41 9.41 -13.43
C THR A 480 -5.22 10.32 -13.12
N LEU A 481 -5.10 11.45 -13.82
CA LEU A 481 -4.09 12.49 -13.57
C LEU A 481 -4.59 13.54 -12.55
N LYS A 482 -5.58 13.19 -11.71
CA LYS A 482 -6.09 14.04 -10.61
C LYS A 482 -6.10 13.26 -9.29
N PRO A 483 -5.74 13.90 -8.15
CA PRO A 483 -5.82 13.29 -6.82
C PRO A 483 -7.28 13.25 -6.32
N VAL A 484 -8.12 12.49 -7.02
CA VAL A 484 -9.55 12.30 -6.70
C VAL A 484 -9.70 11.69 -5.30
N LYS A 485 -10.58 12.26 -4.47
CA LYS A 485 -11.00 11.64 -3.20
C LYS A 485 -12.51 11.73 -3.00
N PHE A 486 -13.13 10.64 -2.62
CA PHE A 486 -14.48 10.66 -2.04
C PHE A 486 -14.58 9.75 -0.82
N ASP A 487 -15.42 10.17 0.12
CA ASP A 487 -15.69 9.50 1.39
C ASP A 487 -17.05 8.81 1.32
N VAL A 488 -17.17 7.67 2.00
CA VAL A 488 -18.35 6.81 1.95
C VAL A 488 -18.92 6.66 3.36
N TYR A 489 -20.22 6.96 3.53
CA TYR A 489 -20.91 6.92 4.81
C TYR A 489 -22.17 6.05 4.77
N GLY A 490 -22.42 5.28 5.83
CA GLY A 490 -23.63 4.46 6.03
C GLY A 490 -24.65 5.14 6.94
N ASN A 491 -25.92 5.19 6.51
CA ASN A 491 -27.07 5.79 7.20
C ASN A 491 -26.93 7.26 7.66
N ASN A 492 -25.87 7.97 7.25
CA ASN A 492 -25.68 9.40 7.51
C ASN A 492 -25.77 10.22 6.21
N GLU A 493 -26.43 11.37 6.26
CA GLU A 493 -26.54 12.34 5.14
C GLU A 493 -25.56 13.52 5.28
N TYR A 494 -24.83 13.56 6.40
CA TYR A 494 -23.73 14.47 6.69
C TYR A 494 -22.39 13.74 6.59
N ALA A 495 -21.29 14.48 6.44
CA ALA A 495 -19.93 13.96 6.36
C ALA A 495 -19.16 14.30 7.65
N PRO A 496 -19.31 13.53 8.74
CA PRO A 496 -18.80 13.93 10.05
C PRO A 496 -17.28 13.78 10.22
N GLY A 497 -16.63 12.86 9.49
CA GLY A 497 -15.19 12.58 9.58
C GLY A 497 -14.86 11.09 9.75
N PRO A 498 -13.58 10.69 9.63
CA PRO A 498 -13.13 9.30 9.67
C PRO A 498 -13.14 8.64 11.07
N GLU A 499 -13.41 9.41 12.13
CA GLU A 499 -13.50 8.96 13.52
C GLU A 499 -14.92 8.54 13.96
N TYR A 500 -15.88 8.61 13.04
CA TYR A 500 -17.30 8.29 13.28
C TYR A 500 -17.66 6.91 12.73
N SER A 501 -18.50 6.16 13.45
CA SER A 501 -18.93 4.81 13.09
C SER A 501 -19.59 4.73 11.71
N GLU A 502 -20.30 5.79 11.32
CA GLU A 502 -20.96 5.89 10.01
C GLU A 502 -19.97 5.99 8.84
N PHE A 503 -18.69 6.31 9.06
CA PHE A 503 -17.66 6.32 8.01
C PHE A 503 -17.29 4.89 7.60
N ALA A 504 -17.68 4.49 6.39
CA ALA A 504 -17.33 3.19 5.82
C ALA A 504 -15.88 3.14 5.32
N GLY A 505 -15.43 4.24 4.71
CA GLY A 505 -14.07 4.36 4.15
C GLY A 505 -13.98 5.50 3.13
N SER A 506 -12.93 5.46 2.31
CA SER A 506 -12.69 6.46 1.27
C SER A 506 -11.97 5.84 0.09
N PHE A 507 -12.31 6.30 -1.11
CA PHE A 507 -11.53 6.09 -2.32
C PHE A 507 -10.58 7.28 -2.51
N VAL A 508 -9.29 7.03 -2.75
CA VAL A 508 -8.30 8.04 -3.15
C VAL A 508 -7.49 7.54 -4.33
N ASN A 509 -7.37 8.38 -5.36
CA ASN A 509 -6.38 8.22 -6.41
C ASN A 509 -5.08 9.01 -6.10
N VAL A 510 -3.93 8.45 -6.44
CA VAL A 510 -2.71 9.24 -6.69
C VAL A 510 -2.61 9.42 -8.21
N PRO A 511 -2.33 10.64 -8.71
CA PRO A 511 -2.05 10.87 -10.12
C PRO A 511 -1.13 9.81 -10.75
N HIS A 512 -1.53 9.26 -11.89
CA HIS A 512 -0.75 8.34 -12.72
C HIS A 512 -1.28 8.29 -14.15
N ALA A 513 -0.46 7.85 -15.10
CA ALA A 513 -0.91 7.60 -16.47
C ALA A 513 -2.00 6.49 -16.49
N PRO A 514 -3.03 6.57 -17.37
CA PRO A 514 -4.12 5.59 -17.37
C PRO A 514 -3.64 4.16 -17.64
N CYS A 515 -3.93 3.26 -16.70
CA CYS A 515 -3.68 1.81 -16.84
C CYS A 515 -4.91 1.05 -17.35
N GLU A 516 -6.10 1.52 -16.95
CA GLU A 516 -7.41 0.88 -17.11
C GLU A 516 -8.49 1.97 -17.26
N ASP A 517 -9.59 1.67 -17.94
CA ASP A 517 -10.67 2.65 -18.19
C ASP A 517 -11.61 2.86 -16.99
N HIS A 518 -11.79 1.84 -16.15
CA HIS A 518 -12.76 1.83 -15.04
C HIS A 518 -12.24 1.05 -13.81
N TYR A 519 -12.42 1.62 -12.62
CA TYR A 519 -11.95 1.05 -11.35
C TYR A 519 -13.11 0.52 -10.47
N LYS A 520 -12.78 -0.30 -9.46
CA LYS A 520 -13.68 -0.84 -8.43
C LYS A 520 -13.21 -0.43 -7.03
N HIS A 521 -14.13 -0.33 -6.06
CA HIS A 521 -13.81 -0.03 -4.66
C HIS A 521 -14.68 -0.85 -3.70
N ASN A 522 -14.03 -1.61 -2.82
CA ASN A 522 -14.66 -2.54 -1.89
C ASN A 522 -14.46 -2.07 -0.44
N LEU A 523 -15.53 -2.00 0.34
CA LEU A 523 -15.52 -1.58 1.75
C LEU A 523 -16.23 -2.60 2.64
N ALA A 524 -15.54 -3.14 3.65
CA ALA A 524 -16.16 -4.03 4.63
C ALA A 524 -17.10 -3.24 5.55
N ILE A 525 -18.37 -3.65 5.64
CA ILE A 525 -19.41 -2.92 6.38
C ILE A 525 -20.02 -3.69 7.54
N THR A 526 -19.69 -4.97 7.80
CA THR A 526 -20.31 -5.74 8.91
C THR A 526 -20.14 -5.06 10.27
N GLU A 527 -18.96 -4.50 10.54
CA GLU A 527 -18.64 -3.81 11.79
C GLU A 527 -19.35 -2.45 11.89
N LEU A 528 -19.46 -1.75 10.75
CA LEU A 528 -20.23 -0.50 10.65
C LEU A 528 -21.72 -0.75 10.88
N LEU A 529 -22.28 -1.81 10.30
CA LEU A 529 -23.70 -2.21 10.44
C LEU A 529 -24.07 -2.53 11.90
N ASP A 530 -23.14 -3.14 12.64
CA ASP A 530 -23.29 -3.37 14.08
C ASP A 530 -23.19 -2.08 14.90
N GLU A 531 -22.26 -1.18 14.57
CA GLU A 531 -22.09 0.09 15.30
C GLU A 531 -23.22 1.12 15.07
N ILE A 532 -23.84 1.13 13.89
CA ILE A 532 -24.98 2.01 13.56
C ILE A 532 -26.36 1.38 13.86
N GLU A 533 -26.37 0.21 14.51
CA GLU A 533 -27.57 -0.60 14.86
C GLU A 533 -28.42 -1.10 13.66
N ALA A 534 -27.90 -1.00 12.42
CA ALA A 534 -28.63 -1.30 11.18
C ALA A 534 -28.63 -2.78 10.74
N ASP A 535 -28.08 -3.72 11.52
CA ASP A 535 -28.04 -5.13 11.10
C ASP A 535 -29.45 -5.76 10.91
N ASN A 536 -30.52 -5.17 11.46
CA ASN A 536 -31.89 -5.62 11.22
C ASN A 536 -32.56 -5.04 9.96
N ASP A 537 -31.90 -4.09 9.27
CA ASP A 537 -32.47 -3.40 8.10
C ASP A 537 -32.27 -4.23 6.83
N ASP A 538 -33.27 -4.20 5.92
CA ASP A 538 -33.23 -4.85 4.60
C ASP A 538 -32.44 -4.04 3.55
N GLU A 539 -32.21 -2.75 3.81
CA GLU A 539 -31.51 -1.80 2.95
C GLU A 539 -30.76 -0.77 3.82
N ILE A 540 -29.67 -0.20 3.30
CA ILE A 540 -28.99 0.94 3.92
C ILE A 540 -28.88 2.13 2.98
N LYS A 541 -28.84 3.33 3.54
CA LYS A 541 -28.42 4.54 2.82
C LYS A 541 -26.90 4.56 2.75
N VAL A 542 -26.35 4.62 1.54
CA VAL A 542 -24.94 4.87 1.28
C VAL A 542 -24.79 6.28 0.73
N THR A 543 -24.12 7.16 1.47
CA THR A 543 -23.84 8.54 1.07
C THR A 543 -22.40 8.68 0.62
N LEU A 544 -22.22 9.11 -0.62
CA LEU A 544 -20.92 9.36 -1.25
C LEU A 544 -20.64 10.86 -1.24
N VAL A 545 -19.48 11.27 -0.72
CA VAL A 545 -19.12 12.68 -0.51
C VAL A 545 -17.78 12.97 -1.16
N LEU A 546 -17.79 13.66 -2.29
CA LEU A 546 -16.57 14.09 -2.97
C LEU A 546 -15.83 15.13 -2.13
N MET A 547 -14.55 14.91 -1.82
CA MET A 547 -13.79 15.77 -0.89
C MET A 547 -13.07 16.93 -1.59
N ASN A 548 -12.91 16.83 -2.91
CA ASN A 548 -12.34 17.85 -3.78
C ASN A 548 -13.29 18.18 -4.96
N ASP A 549 -12.85 19.03 -5.87
CA ASP A 549 -13.72 19.72 -6.85
C ASP A 549 -13.73 19.08 -8.24
N TYR A 550 -13.25 17.83 -8.36
CA TYR A 550 -13.23 17.06 -9.60
C TYR A 550 -14.62 16.48 -9.96
N GLU A 551 -14.66 15.59 -10.96
CA GLU A 551 -15.86 14.90 -11.43
C GLU A 551 -15.57 13.40 -11.50
N ILE A 552 -16.52 12.58 -11.04
CA ILE A 552 -16.45 11.11 -11.14
C ILE A 552 -17.79 10.52 -11.60
N THR A 553 -17.72 9.37 -12.25
CA THR A 553 -18.85 8.47 -12.52
C THR A 553 -18.72 7.20 -11.70
N ILE A 554 -19.84 6.58 -11.33
CA ILE A 554 -19.90 5.25 -10.70
C ILE A 554 -21.06 4.50 -11.37
N GLU A 555 -20.76 3.38 -12.03
CA GLU A 555 -21.72 2.61 -12.85
C GLU A 555 -22.38 1.45 -12.09
N GLY A 556 -21.88 1.08 -10.92
CA GLY A 556 -22.49 0.07 -10.06
C GLY A 556 -22.39 0.38 -8.56
N ILE A 557 -23.43 0.02 -7.79
CA ILE A 557 -23.40 -0.02 -6.33
C ILE A 557 -24.21 -1.22 -5.82
N ARG A 558 -23.60 -2.10 -5.01
CA ARG A 558 -24.24 -3.26 -4.37
C ARG A 558 -23.64 -3.57 -3.01
N ILE A 559 -24.27 -4.50 -2.29
CA ILE A 559 -23.69 -5.16 -1.11
C ILE A 559 -23.66 -6.67 -1.38
N GLU A 560 -22.52 -7.30 -1.11
CA GLU A 560 -22.28 -8.73 -1.32
C GLU A 560 -21.73 -9.39 -0.05
N LEU A 561 -21.71 -10.73 -0.02
CA LEU A 561 -21.10 -11.53 1.05
C LEU A 561 -19.83 -12.19 0.49
N LEU A 562 -18.67 -11.86 1.06
CA LEU A 562 -17.38 -12.43 0.69
C LEU A 562 -16.84 -13.37 1.78
N SER A 563 -16.16 -14.43 1.36
CA SER A 563 -15.56 -15.45 2.24
C SER A 563 -14.03 -15.48 2.21
#